data_AF-A0A3A3FT88-F1
#
_entry.id   AF-A0A3A3FT88-F1
#
_cell.length_a   1.000
_cell.length_b   1.000
_cell.length_c   1.000
_cell.angle_alpha   90.00
_cell.angle_beta   90.00
_cell.angle_gamma   90.00
#
_symmetry.space_group_name_H-M   'P 1'
#
loop_
_entity.id
_entity.type
_entity.pdbx_description
1 polymer ?
#
loop_
_entity_poly.entity_id
_entity_poly.type
_entity_poly.pdbx_seq_one_letter_code
_entity_poly.pdbx_strand_id
1 'polypeptide(L)'
;MDVTVEVAALLQVIQGNIPIPAMQAAMGLRNAEHFRKAYLAPAMTAGYLEMTLPDTPRSTRQRYRLTPLCLQRQRDLKGKP
;
A
#
# COMPACT_ATOMS: atom_id res chain seq x y z
N MET A 1 -11.88 13.11 -0.76
CA MET A 1 -10.55 12.52 -0.44
C MET A 1 -9.80 12.44 -1.75
N ASP A 2 -8.84 13.33 -1.95
CA ASP A 2 -7.99 13.31 -3.14
C ASP A 2 -6.94 12.21 -2.95
N VAL A 3 -6.85 11.28 -3.90
CA VAL A 3 -5.79 10.27 -3.88
C VAL A 3 -4.54 10.94 -4.40
N THR A 4 -3.54 11.16 -3.53
CA THR A 4 -2.29 11.76 -3.98
C THR A 4 -1.61 10.84 -5.01
N VAL A 5 -0.81 11.43 -5.88
CA VAL A 5 -0.09 10.70 -6.94
C VAL A 5 0.78 9.59 -6.35
N GLU A 6 1.38 9.83 -5.18
CA GLU A 6 2.19 8.89 -4.42
C GLU A 6 1.37 7.68 -3.96
N VAL A 7 0.18 7.92 -3.39
CA VAL A 7 -0.71 6.84 -2.96
C VAL A 7 -1.17 6.03 -4.17
N ALA A 8 -1.60 6.68 -5.25
CA ALA A 8 -2.01 5.99 -6.46
C ALA A 8 -0.89 5.09 -7.02
N ALA A 9 0.34 5.59 -7.07
CA ALA A 9 1.51 4.81 -7.49
C ALA A 9 1.78 3.62 -6.57
N LEU A 10 1.70 3.80 -5.25
CA LEU A 10 1.88 2.71 -4.28
C LEU A 10 0.84 1.61 -4.50
N LEU A 11 -0.43 1.97 -4.69
CA LEU A 11 -1.49 0.98 -4.85
C LEU A 11 -1.28 0.12 -6.10
N GLN A 12 -0.66 0.64 -7.17
CA GLN A 12 -0.42 -0.13 -8.39
C GLN A 12 0.64 -1.24 -8.23
N VAL A 13 1.62 -1.05 -7.34
CA VAL A 13 2.70 -2.03 -7.12
C VAL A 13 2.36 -3.10 -6.09
N ILE A 14 1.35 -2.88 -5.27
CA ILE A 14 0.93 -3.85 -4.25
C ILE A 14 0.10 -4.95 -4.91
N GLN A 15 0.60 -6.18 -4.81
CA GLN A 15 -0.07 -7.40 -5.27
C GLN A 15 0.00 -8.45 -4.17
N GLY A 16 -1.15 -8.94 -3.71
CA GLY A 16 -1.23 -9.88 -2.59
C GLY A 16 -0.74 -9.30 -1.27
N ASN A 17 -0.04 -10.11 -0.47
CA ASN A 17 0.48 -9.73 0.85
C ASN A 17 1.97 -9.44 0.77
N ILE A 18 2.38 -8.19 0.96
CA ILE A 18 3.80 -7.81 0.81
C ILE A 18 4.35 -7.08 2.04
N PRO A 19 5.63 -7.28 2.39
CA PRO A 19 6.26 -6.58 3.50
C PRO A 19 6.68 -5.15 3.10
N ILE A 20 6.80 -4.24 4.07
CA ILE A 20 7.20 -2.82 3.85
C ILE A 20 8.48 -2.68 3.01
N PRO A 21 9.58 -3.40 3.29
CA PRO A 21 10.81 -3.27 2.50
C PRO A 21 10.60 -3.60 1.02
N ALA A 22 9.73 -4.56 0.71
CA ALA A 22 9.40 -4.91 -0.68
C ALA A 22 8.56 -3.83 -1.36
N MET A 23 7.58 -3.22 -0.66
CA MET A 23 6.85 -2.05 -1.18
C MET A 23 7.79 -0.91 -1.54
N GLN A 24 8.68 -0.57 -0.60
CA GLN A 24 9.61 0.53 -0.77
C GLN A 24 10.58 0.26 -1.94
N ALA A 25 11.10 -0.96 -2.04
CA ALA A 25 11.96 -1.39 -3.14
C ALA A 25 11.23 -1.37 -4.50
N ALA A 26 9.98 -1.82 -4.55
CA ALA A 26 9.16 -1.77 -5.77
C ALA A 26 8.88 -0.33 -6.23
N MET A 27 8.88 0.64 -5.30
CA MET A 27 8.79 2.06 -5.61
C MET A 27 10.13 2.71 -5.96
N GLY A 28 11.24 1.97 -5.90
CA GLY A 28 12.58 2.51 -6.14
C GLY A 28 13.03 3.52 -5.06
N LEU A 29 12.38 3.54 -3.90
CA LEU A 29 12.63 4.55 -2.86
C LEU A 29 13.73 4.10 -1.91
N ARG A 30 14.72 4.97 -1.67
CA ARG A 30 15.80 4.71 -0.70
C ARG A 30 15.48 5.23 0.71
N ASN A 31 14.68 6.29 0.80
CA ASN A 31 14.34 6.92 2.07
C ASN A 31 13.08 6.29 2.68
N ALA A 32 13.26 5.50 3.75
CA ALA A 32 12.19 4.83 4.46
C ALA A 32 11.24 5.79 5.19
N GLU A 33 11.75 6.91 5.70
CA GLU A 33 10.93 7.92 6.37
C GLU A 33 9.98 8.59 5.37
N HIS A 34 10.52 8.97 4.22
CA HIS A 34 9.73 9.55 3.14
C HIS A 34 8.68 8.56 2.63
N PHE A 35 9.06 7.29 2.39
CA PHE A 35 8.12 6.23 2.03
C PHE A 35 6.97 6.13 3.04
N ARG A 36 7.29 6.14 4.34
CA ARG A 36 6.27 6.01 5.38
C ARG A 36 5.32 7.21 5.41
N LYS A 37 5.84 8.44 5.31
CA LYS A 37 5.05 9.68 5.42
C LYS A 37 4.24 10.01 4.17
N ALA A 38 4.81 9.80 2.99
CA ALA A 38 4.18 10.21 1.72
C ALA A 38 3.36 9.09 1.06
N TYR A 39 3.65 7.82 1.35
CA TYR A 39 3.01 6.68 0.67
C TYR A 39 2.21 5.82 1.64
N LEU A 40 2.88 5.21 2.63
CA LEU A 40 2.25 4.20 3.49
C LEU A 40 1.20 4.79 4.44
N ALA A 41 1.53 5.85 5.19
CA ALA A 41 0.62 6.44 6.16
C ALA A 41 -0.64 7.02 5.50
N PRO A 42 -0.56 7.78 4.40
CA PRO A 42 -1.76 8.27 3.71
C PRO A 42 -2.62 7.12 3.15
N ALA A 43 -2.01 6.07 2.59
CA ALA A 43 -2.74 4.91 2.07
C ALA A 43 -3.45 4.10 3.17
N MET A 44 -2.84 3.99 4.35
CA MET A 44 -3.46 3.38 5.54
C MET A 44 -4.61 4.25 6.07
N THR A 45 -4.40 5.57 6.21
CA THR A 45 -5.43 6.52 6.68
C THR A 45 -6.63 6.57 5.74
N ALA A 46 -6.40 6.45 4.43
CA ALA A 46 -7.47 6.39 3.44
C ALA A 46 -8.20 5.02 3.38
N GLY A 47 -7.75 4.03 4.17
CA GLY A 47 -8.36 2.69 4.19
C GLY A 47 -8.10 1.88 2.92
N TYR A 48 -7.06 2.20 2.15
CA TYR A 48 -6.68 1.43 0.96
C TYR A 48 -5.77 0.26 1.28
N LEU A 49 -5.06 0.33 2.42
CA LEU A 49 -4.20 -0.72 2.92
C LEU A 49 -4.62 -1.20 4.30
N GLU A 50 -4.42 -2.49 4.53
CA GLU A 50 -4.63 -3.14 5.83
C GLU A 50 -3.44 -4.03 6.19
N MET A 51 -3.28 -4.25 7.49
CA MET A 51 -2.28 -5.14 8.07
C MET A 51 -2.77 -6.59 8.06
N THR A 52 -1.89 -7.54 7.72
CA THR A 52 -2.24 -8.96 7.81
C THR A 52 -2.14 -9.54 9.22
N LEU A 53 -1.36 -8.89 10.12
CA LEU A 53 -1.17 -9.28 11.52
C LEU A 53 -1.45 -8.10 12.48
N PRO A 54 -2.71 -7.65 12.60
CA PRO A 54 -3.04 -6.47 13.40
C PRO A 54 -2.70 -6.63 14.89
N ASP A 55 -2.75 -7.86 15.43
CA ASP A 55 -2.44 -8.15 16.84
C ASP A 55 -0.95 -8.00 17.16
N THR A 56 -0.09 -8.10 16.16
CA THR A 56 1.37 -8.01 16.32
C THR A 56 1.99 -7.07 15.29
N PRO A 57 1.73 -5.76 15.38
CA PRO A 57 2.11 -4.78 14.34
C PRO A 57 3.62 -4.59 14.20
N ARG A 58 4.41 -5.00 15.20
CA ARG A 58 5.88 -4.99 15.19
C ARG A 58 6.49 -6.32 14.72
N SER A 59 5.68 -7.28 14.31
CA SER A 59 6.15 -8.58 13.84
C SER A 59 7.01 -8.42 12.58
N THR A 60 8.13 -9.14 12.51
CA THR A 60 8.94 -9.24 11.29
C THR A 60 8.18 -9.94 10.15
N ARG A 61 7.12 -10.69 10.49
CA ARG A 61 6.21 -11.33 9.54
C ARG A 61 5.06 -10.42 9.11
N GLN A 62 5.02 -9.18 9.59
CA GLN A 62 4.00 -8.20 9.20
C GLN A 62 4.03 -7.97 7.68
N ARG A 63 2.85 -8.07 7.08
CA ARG A 63 2.62 -7.73 5.67
C ARG A 63 1.43 -6.79 5.55
N TYR A 64 1.33 -6.17 4.40
CA TYR A 64 0.23 -5.29 4.04
C TYR A 64 -0.37 -5.77 2.72
N ARG A 65 -1.66 -5.53 2.59
CA ARG A 65 -2.43 -5.85 1.39
C ARG A 65 -3.43 -4.73 1.11
N LEU A 66 -3.88 -4.66 -0.13
CA LEU A 66 -4.99 -3.79 -0.51
C LEU A 66 -6.27 -4.26 0.18
N THR A 67 -7.08 -3.31 0.64
CA THR A 67 -8.42 -3.62 1.16
C THR A 67 -9.32 -4.11 0.04
N PRO A 68 -10.37 -4.92 0.34
CA PRO A 68 -11.31 -5.39 -0.67
C PRO A 68 -11.93 -4.26 -1.51
N LEU A 69 -12.25 -3.13 -0.87
CA LEU A 69 -12.77 -1.94 -1.53
C LEU A 69 -11.78 -1.35 -2.53
N CYS A 70 -10.50 -1.27 -2.15
CA CYS A 70 -9.45 -0.77 -3.02
C CYS A 70 -9.13 -1.75 -4.16
N LEU A 71 -9.17 -3.06 -3.91
CA LEU A 71 -8.95 -4.10 -4.92
C LEU A 71 -10.01 -4.06 -6.01
N GLN A 72 -11.28 -3.90 -5.66
CA GLN A 72 -12.35 -3.76 -6.64
C GLN A 72 -12.06 -2.55 -7.55
N ARG A 73 -11.73 -1.41 -6.95
CA ARG A 73 -11.43 -0.18 -7.69
C ARG A 73 -10.17 -0.30 -8.55
N GLN A 74 -9.14 -0.99 -8.07
CA GLN A 74 -7.93 -1.27 -8.84
C GLN A 74 -8.23 -2.14 -10.06
N ARG A 75 -9.12 -3.12 -9.93
CA ARG A 75 -9.58 -3.95 -11.06
C ARG A 75 -10.40 -3.13 -12.06
N ASP A 76 -11.30 -2.27 -11.58
CA ASP A 76 -12.10 -1.39 -12.44
C ASP A 76 -11.21 -0.43 -13.24
N LEU A 77 -10.12 0.06 -12.63
CA LEU A 77 -9.13 0.91 -13.31
C LEU A 77 -8.25 0.16 -14.32
N LYS A 78 -7.94 -1.13 -14.07
CA LYS A 78 -7.15 -1.96 -14.98
C LYS A 78 -8.00 -2.65 -16.07
N GLY A 79 -9.32 -2.68 -15.94
CA GLY A 79 -10.26 -3.37 -16.81
C GLY A 79 -11.02 -2.49 -17.81
N LYS A 80 -10.71 -1.20 -17.91
CA LYS A 80 -11.30 -0.32 -18.93
C LYS A 80 -10.55 -0.49 -20.25
N PRO A 81 -11.24 -0.81 -21.37
CA PRO A 81 -10.61 -1.01 -22.68
C PRO A 81 -9.95 0.25 -23.22
#